data_AF-A0A7C0XXX7-F1
#
_entry.id   AF-A0A7C0XXX7-F1
#
_cell.length_a   1.000
_cell.length_b   1.000
_cell.length_c   1.000
_cell.angle_alpha   90.00
_cell.angle_beta   90.00
_cell.angle_gamma   90.00
#
_symmetry.space_group_name_H-M   'P 1'
#
loop_
_entity.id
_entity.type
_entity.pdbx_description
1 polymer ?
#
loop_
_entity_poly.entity_id
_entity_poly.type
_entity_poly.pdbx_seq_one_letter_code
_entity_poly.pdbx_strand_id
1 'polypeptide(L)'
;MHMPYPDMDENVGASGVTCRYEEVANGGKCWSGAPNGPYDAPMVYYDFAPVANRPGGYYIWVRGQAARTWDRGDDLDQRLFWGIDGLLGAGSFVGNCGGLVGCETGFYRGTGYNGANNNWQWRRLNDTPYYWPEGEVHKLMFWAGGCEFALDRIAITSNPNGSDGNPPGPISWNGGKGADVWANGRTGWACDRCDSRFAGYPGRVDELSSPSQVVDYYPICDRGANPDRRQDKIYDDEQPIRASVEAAKMFVRELLDPRYDQIGYVRYSSNSEIASELQCVRRLGSDLCTDQVIENTVISELNDTRAGGSTNIAGGMLDGLQVLSTQPGHYGRPGATHVMIVMTDGRANQVPNSECYSDPARQWVNSDGSAGTNAQDCVIYYAYEARNNNVVVYTITLGSGADFDLMQAVANMTGGVHRNADRPEMLPAIFEELYKLMFLKLVE
;
A
#
# COMPACT_ATOMS: atom_id res chain seq x y z
N MET A 1 5.59 8.00 -0.66
CA MET A 1 6.31 7.95 -1.94
C MET A 1 7.43 6.92 -1.86
N HIS A 2 7.13 5.78 -2.48
CA HIS A 2 8.04 4.68 -2.75
C HIS A 2 7.81 4.35 -4.23
N MET A 3 8.86 4.18 -5.03
CA MET A 3 8.69 3.84 -6.45
C MET A 3 8.86 2.35 -6.62
N PRO A 4 7.84 1.51 -6.36
CA PRO A 4 8.01 0.07 -6.23
C PRO A 4 8.38 -0.63 -7.53
N TYR A 5 8.32 0.07 -8.66
CA TYR A 5 8.56 -0.55 -9.93
C TYR A 5 10.07 -0.70 -10.16
N PRO A 6 10.56 -1.94 -10.33
CA PRO A 6 11.87 -2.15 -10.93
C PRO A 6 11.90 -1.46 -12.29
N ASP A 7 13.07 -0.96 -12.68
CA ASP A 7 13.27 -0.49 -14.05
C ASP A 7 12.85 -1.59 -15.05
N MET A 8 12.31 -1.21 -16.21
CA MET A 8 11.87 -2.18 -17.20
C MET A 8 13.04 -3.05 -17.66
N ASP A 9 13.07 -4.27 -17.14
CA ASP A 9 13.79 -5.40 -17.70
C ASP A 9 12.76 -6.26 -18.45
N GLU A 10 12.98 -6.41 -19.76
CA GLU A 10 12.14 -7.18 -20.69
C GLU A 10 11.88 -8.62 -20.22
N ASN A 11 12.69 -9.14 -19.29
CA ASN A 11 12.63 -10.52 -18.81
C ASN A 11 11.81 -10.73 -17.51
N VAL A 12 11.46 -9.67 -16.78
CA VAL A 12 10.92 -9.78 -15.41
C VAL A 12 9.46 -9.33 -15.31
N GLY A 13 8.89 -8.80 -16.39
CA GLY A 13 7.48 -8.36 -16.42
C GLY A 13 7.16 -7.19 -15.48
N ALA A 14 8.18 -6.50 -15.00
CA ALA A 14 8.06 -5.28 -14.20
C ALA A 14 7.75 -4.08 -15.11
N SER A 15 6.78 -3.24 -14.73
CA SER A 15 6.32 -2.09 -15.51
C SER A 15 6.68 -0.75 -14.87
N GLY A 16 7.97 -0.53 -14.57
CA GLY A 16 8.51 0.76 -14.13
C GLY A 16 9.39 1.41 -15.18
N VAL A 17 9.23 2.70 -15.41
CA VAL A 17 10.20 3.46 -16.22
C VAL A 17 11.01 4.33 -15.27
N THR A 18 12.32 4.08 -15.19
CA THR A 18 13.23 5.04 -14.53
C THR A 18 13.21 6.33 -15.32
N CYS A 19 12.64 7.38 -14.73
CA CYS A 19 12.56 8.68 -15.38
C CYS A 19 13.95 9.31 -15.37
N ARG A 20 14.48 9.66 -16.54
CA ARG A 20 15.72 10.44 -16.57
C ARG A 20 15.41 11.89 -16.28
N TYR A 21 16.41 12.58 -15.73
CA TYR A 21 16.34 13.99 -15.44
C TYR A 21 15.88 14.80 -16.66
N GLU A 22 16.46 14.52 -17.84
CA GLU A 22 16.15 15.22 -19.09
C GLU A 22 14.69 14.98 -19.54
N GLU A 23 14.12 13.83 -19.19
CA GLU A 23 12.75 13.44 -19.56
C GLU A 23 11.74 14.16 -18.65
N VAL A 24 12.01 14.16 -17.33
CA VAL A 24 11.19 14.90 -16.35
C VAL A 24 11.25 16.40 -16.64
N ALA A 25 12.43 16.94 -16.95
CA ALA A 25 12.61 18.33 -17.32
C ALA A 25 11.89 18.72 -18.64
N ASN A 26 11.56 17.75 -19.49
CA ASN A 26 10.89 17.94 -20.77
C ASN A 26 9.39 17.61 -20.70
N GLY A 27 8.68 18.27 -19.77
CA GLY A 27 7.22 18.18 -19.68
C GLY A 27 6.70 17.11 -18.71
N GLY A 28 7.53 16.65 -17.75
CA GLY A 28 7.10 15.72 -16.71
C GLY A 28 6.71 14.35 -17.25
N LYS A 29 7.45 13.84 -18.25
CA LYS A 29 7.25 12.52 -18.87
C LYS A 29 8.45 11.62 -18.59
N CYS A 30 8.27 10.31 -18.61
CA CYS A 30 9.36 9.33 -18.53
C CYS A 30 9.48 8.58 -19.85
N TRP A 31 10.69 8.55 -20.43
CA TRP A 31 10.92 7.94 -21.74
C TRP A 31 12.32 7.34 -21.91
N SER A 32 12.46 6.05 -21.61
CA SER A 32 13.50 5.25 -22.25
C SER A 32 12.99 3.87 -22.63
N GLY A 33 12.64 3.68 -23.91
CA GLY A 33 12.42 2.35 -24.52
C GLY A 33 11.06 1.67 -24.30
N ALA A 34 10.14 2.28 -23.55
CA ALA A 34 8.91 1.61 -23.16
C ALA A 34 7.89 1.39 -24.32
N PRO A 35 7.35 0.17 -24.50
CA PRO A 35 6.22 -0.03 -25.41
C PRO A 35 5.04 0.87 -25.00
N ASN A 36 4.48 1.60 -25.97
CA ASN A 36 3.35 2.54 -25.79
C ASN A 36 3.62 3.82 -24.96
N GLY A 37 4.88 4.19 -24.70
CA GLY A 37 5.24 5.48 -24.09
C GLY A 37 5.19 6.67 -25.07
N PRO A 38 5.41 7.92 -24.59
CA PRO A 38 5.86 8.31 -23.24
C PRO A 38 4.76 8.35 -22.19
N TYR A 39 5.10 7.98 -20.95
CA TYR A 39 4.19 8.01 -19.79
C TYR A 39 4.38 9.29 -18.98
N ASP A 40 3.33 9.74 -18.29
CA ASP A 40 3.48 10.80 -17.28
C ASP A 40 4.40 10.34 -16.16
N ALA A 41 5.35 11.20 -15.79
CA ALA A 41 6.20 10.96 -14.65
C ALA A 41 5.34 10.97 -13.40
N PRO A 42 5.37 9.90 -12.59
CA PRO A 42 4.70 9.91 -11.29
C PRO A 42 5.15 11.14 -10.50
N MET A 43 4.19 11.87 -9.94
CA MET A 43 4.46 13.15 -9.29
C MET A 43 3.53 13.33 -8.10
N VAL A 44 4.07 13.89 -7.02
CA VAL A 44 3.32 14.28 -5.82
C VAL A 44 3.49 15.77 -5.56
N TYR A 45 2.44 16.38 -5.02
CA TYR A 45 2.39 17.80 -4.65
C TYR A 45 2.21 17.95 -3.14
N TYR A 46 2.89 18.93 -2.57
CA TYR A 46 2.79 19.34 -1.18
C TYR A 46 2.52 20.83 -1.10
N ASP A 47 1.34 21.17 -0.61
CA ASP A 47 1.03 22.55 -0.30
C ASP A 47 1.53 22.88 1.11
N PHE A 48 2.24 23.99 1.26
CA PHE A 48 2.71 24.48 2.55
C PHE A 48 2.62 26.01 2.59
N ALA A 49 2.47 26.56 3.79
CA ALA A 49 2.44 28.01 3.99
C ALA A 49 3.49 28.42 5.03
N PRO A 50 4.40 29.35 4.71
CA PRO A 50 5.30 29.96 5.67
C PRO A 50 4.54 30.56 6.85
N VAL A 51 4.92 30.15 8.06
CA VAL A 51 4.26 30.56 9.31
C VAL A 51 4.68 31.94 9.81
N ALA A 52 5.74 32.52 9.23
CA ALA A 52 6.21 33.87 9.53
C ALA A 52 7.08 34.41 8.39
N ASN A 53 7.06 35.71 8.11
CA ASN A 53 8.08 36.28 7.22
C ASN A 53 9.44 36.30 7.95
N ARG A 54 10.40 35.47 7.51
CA ARG A 54 11.70 35.29 8.18
C ARG A 54 12.82 35.88 7.30
N PRO A 55 13.65 36.82 7.81
CA PRO A 55 14.70 37.47 7.03
C PRO A 55 15.85 36.54 6.58
N GLY A 56 15.94 35.32 7.13
CA GLY A 56 16.90 34.28 6.71
C GLY A 56 16.37 33.33 5.64
N GLY A 57 15.11 33.52 5.20
CA GLY A 57 14.42 32.62 4.28
C GLY A 57 14.19 31.21 4.84
N TYR A 58 13.81 30.30 3.95
CA TYR A 58 13.38 28.93 4.24
C TYR A 58 14.22 27.91 3.51
N TYR A 59 14.48 26.79 4.17
CA TYR A 59 15.21 25.65 3.64
C TYR A 59 14.31 24.42 3.68
N ILE A 60 14.30 23.66 2.59
CA ILE A 60 13.59 22.38 2.51
C ILE A 60 14.59 21.25 2.65
N TRP A 61 14.31 20.38 3.61
CA TRP A 61 15.03 19.17 3.90
C TRP A 61 14.15 17.98 3.61
N VAL A 62 14.73 16.97 2.98
CA VAL A 62 14.09 15.68 2.73
C VAL A 62 14.88 14.56 3.35
N ARG A 63 14.20 13.51 3.81
CA ARG A 63 14.82 12.27 4.22
C ARG A 63 14.45 11.18 3.24
N GLY A 64 15.42 10.60 2.56
CA GLY A 64 15.20 9.59 1.54
C GLY A 64 16.21 8.45 1.59
N GLN A 65 15.97 7.43 0.79
CA GLN A 65 16.82 6.26 0.66
C GLN A 65 16.63 5.63 -0.71
N ALA A 66 17.72 5.16 -1.32
CA ALA A 66 17.68 4.39 -2.56
C ALA A 66 17.49 2.88 -2.28
N ALA A 67 17.08 2.16 -3.31
CA ALA A 67 16.92 0.71 -3.32
C ALA A 67 18.17 -0.03 -2.82
N ARG A 68 17.98 -1.27 -2.33
CA ARG A 68 19.12 -2.09 -1.86
C ARG A 68 19.91 -2.63 -3.04
N THR A 69 19.17 -3.04 -4.06
CA THR A 69 19.63 -3.76 -5.23
C THR A 69 19.30 -2.90 -6.43
N TRP A 70 20.33 -2.54 -7.18
CA TRP A 70 20.20 -1.80 -8.41
C TRP A 70 20.96 -2.57 -9.47
N ASP A 71 20.22 -3.12 -10.43
CA ASP A 71 20.76 -4.08 -11.40
C ASP A 71 21.47 -3.39 -12.57
N ARG A 72 21.47 -2.05 -12.61
CA ARG A 72 22.19 -1.25 -13.59
C ARG A 72 23.48 -0.69 -13.00
N GLY A 73 24.50 -0.52 -13.84
CA GLY A 73 25.78 0.07 -13.46
C GLY A 73 25.77 1.59 -13.32
N ASP A 74 24.60 2.23 -13.43
CA ASP A 74 24.43 3.68 -13.26
C ASP A 74 23.91 4.00 -11.84
N ASP A 75 24.08 5.23 -11.34
CA ASP A 75 23.54 5.64 -10.02
C ASP A 75 22.26 6.48 -10.20
N LEU A 76 21.34 5.98 -11.03
CA LEU A 76 20.07 6.64 -11.29
C LEU A 76 19.07 6.42 -10.13
N ASP A 77 19.14 5.27 -9.46
CA ASP A 77 18.35 4.90 -8.27
C ASP A 77 18.56 5.84 -7.07
N GLN A 78 19.71 6.50 -7.01
CA GLN A 78 20.10 7.36 -5.89
C GLN A 78 19.69 8.82 -6.07
N ARG A 79 18.67 9.12 -6.88
CA ARG A 79 18.29 10.49 -7.25
C ARG A 79 16.85 10.81 -6.86
N LEU A 80 16.62 12.06 -6.48
CA LEU A 80 15.30 12.62 -6.23
C LEU A 80 15.13 13.89 -7.08
N PHE A 81 14.05 13.95 -7.86
CA PHE A 81 13.70 15.15 -8.63
C PHE A 81 12.59 15.92 -7.94
N TRP A 82 12.71 17.24 -7.89
CA TRP A 82 11.81 18.10 -7.14
C TRP A 82 11.70 19.50 -7.76
N GLY A 83 10.64 20.24 -7.41
CA GLY A 83 10.42 21.61 -7.90
C GLY A 83 9.44 22.37 -7.03
N ILE A 84 9.34 23.69 -7.18
CA ILE A 84 8.46 24.54 -6.35
C ILE A 84 7.68 25.52 -7.23
N ASP A 85 6.42 25.79 -6.87
CA ASP A 85 5.54 26.85 -7.39
C ASP A 85 5.38 26.90 -8.92
N GLY A 86 5.19 25.75 -9.58
CA GLY A 86 4.94 25.72 -11.03
C GLY A 86 6.05 26.34 -11.87
N LEU A 87 7.25 26.55 -11.32
CA LEU A 87 8.41 27.20 -11.95
C LEU A 87 9.08 26.37 -13.06
N LEU A 88 8.34 25.47 -13.70
CA LEU A 88 8.73 24.81 -14.95
C LEU A 88 8.76 25.87 -16.06
N GLY A 89 9.89 26.57 -16.22
CA GLY A 89 10.13 27.51 -17.31
C GLY A 89 10.70 28.88 -16.93
N ALA A 90 10.79 29.20 -15.63
CA ALA A 90 11.51 30.39 -15.17
C ALA A 90 12.97 30.00 -14.88
N GLY A 91 13.88 30.43 -15.76
CA GLY A 91 15.27 30.00 -15.76
C GLY A 91 15.97 30.13 -14.40
N SER A 92 16.84 29.15 -14.15
CA SER A 92 17.82 29.04 -13.05
C SER A 92 17.31 28.40 -11.75
N PHE A 93 17.06 27.10 -11.79
CA PHE A 93 17.37 26.24 -10.65
C PHE A 93 18.79 25.70 -10.83
N VAL A 94 19.63 25.83 -9.79
CA VAL A 94 20.94 25.19 -9.74
C VAL A 94 20.80 23.94 -8.87
N GLY A 95 20.11 22.93 -9.38
CA GLY A 95 20.20 21.58 -8.82
C GLY A 95 21.53 20.93 -9.22
N ASN A 96 21.95 19.87 -8.51
CA ASN A 96 23.19 19.14 -8.81
C ASN A 96 23.21 18.51 -10.22
N CYS A 97 22.07 18.46 -10.91
CA CYS A 97 21.88 17.88 -12.24
C CYS A 97 21.68 18.92 -13.37
N GLY A 98 21.82 20.23 -13.08
CA GLY A 98 22.10 21.26 -14.09
C GLY A 98 20.95 21.78 -14.98
N GLY A 99 19.70 21.90 -14.49
CA GLY A 99 18.63 22.55 -15.29
C GLY A 99 17.33 22.90 -14.55
N LEU A 100 16.19 22.90 -15.26
CA LEU A 100 14.89 23.47 -14.83
C LEU A 100 14.17 22.71 -13.70
N VAL A 101 14.60 21.48 -13.40
CA VAL A 101 14.06 20.66 -12.30
C VAL A 101 15.16 20.52 -11.25
N GLY A 102 14.78 20.65 -9.98
CA GLY A 102 15.68 20.39 -8.86
C GLY A 102 16.03 18.90 -8.78
N CYS A 103 17.28 18.59 -8.40
CA CYS A 103 17.78 17.23 -8.40
C CYS A 103 18.78 17.02 -7.28
N GLU A 104 18.46 16.08 -6.38
CA GLU A 104 19.36 15.61 -5.32
C GLU A 104 19.89 14.23 -5.64
N THR A 105 21.18 13.99 -5.39
CA THR A 105 21.86 12.73 -5.72
C THR A 105 22.61 12.14 -4.52
N GLY A 106 23.06 10.89 -4.66
CA GLY A 106 23.92 10.22 -3.69
C GLY A 106 23.18 9.76 -2.43
N PHE A 107 21.87 9.48 -2.55
CA PHE A 107 21.15 8.80 -1.49
C PHE A 107 21.68 7.38 -1.31
N TYR A 108 22.04 6.99 -0.09
CA TYR A 108 22.58 5.66 0.17
C TYR A 108 21.56 4.56 -0.17
N ARG A 109 22.07 3.55 -0.86
CA ARG A 109 21.39 2.27 -1.04
C ARG A 109 21.19 1.59 0.31
N GLY A 110 20.03 1.01 0.53
CA GLY A 110 19.86 0.08 1.63
C GLY A 110 18.54 -0.64 1.53
N THR A 111 18.07 -1.23 2.62
CA THR A 111 16.93 -2.17 2.66
C THR A 111 15.59 -1.65 2.11
N GLY A 112 15.53 -0.46 1.54
CA GLY A 112 14.31 0.17 1.06
C GLY A 112 13.38 0.53 2.21
N TYR A 113 12.08 0.46 1.92
CA TYR A 113 10.94 0.83 2.76
C TYR A 113 10.88 0.10 4.12
N ASN A 114 11.79 0.40 5.05
CA ASN A 114 11.62 0.00 6.45
C ASN A 114 11.68 1.17 7.42
N GLY A 115 12.06 2.37 6.96
CA GLY A 115 12.01 3.63 7.73
C GLY A 115 12.84 3.67 9.03
N ALA A 116 13.38 2.53 9.45
CA ALA A 116 13.93 2.23 10.76
C ALA A 116 15.39 1.78 10.69
N ASN A 117 15.94 1.59 9.48
CA ASN A 117 17.36 1.32 9.30
C ASN A 117 18.19 2.61 9.37
N ASN A 118 19.50 2.48 9.58
CA ASN A 118 20.45 3.59 9.67
C ASN A 118 20.83 4.18 8.30
N ASN A 119 20.31 3.62 7.20
CA ASN A 119 20.70 3.99 5.84
C ASN A 119 19.88 5.16 5.26
N TRP A 120 18.90 5.67 5.98
CA TRP A 120 18.13 6.85 5.57
C TRP A 120 18.95 8.12 5.68
N GLN A 121 18.94 8.93 4.63
CA GLN A 121 19.73 10.15 4.57
C GLN A 121 18.87 11.38 4.47
N TRP A 122 19.24 12.39 5.25
CA TRP A 122 18.75 13.74 5.06
C TRP A 122 19.54 14.44 3.96
N ARG A 123 18.83 15.11 3.05
CA ARG A 123 19.38 15.98 2.02
C ARG A 123 18.65 17.30 2.02
N ARG A 124 19.35 18.38 1.75
CA ARG A 124 18.75 19.69 1.54
C ARG A 124 18.45 19.85 0.06
N LEU A 125 17.21 20.20 -0.31
CA LEU A 125 16.81 20.33 -1.72
C LEU A 125 17.48 21.53 -2.41
N ASN A 126 17.89 22.54 -1.67
CA ASN A 126 18.66 23.66 -2.23
C ASN A 126 19.48 24.31 -1.12
N ASP A 127 20.74 24.62 -1.41
CA ASP A 127 21.61 25.30 -0.47
C ASP A 127 21.29 26.78 -0.31
N THR A 128 20.54 27.35 -1.26
CA THR A 128 20.06 28.73 -1.21
C THR A 128 18.69 28.81 -0.53
N PRO A 129 18.49 29.73 0.44
CA PRO A 129 17.20 29.90 1.09
C PRO A 129 16.14 30.46 0.14
N TYR A 130 14.90 30.01 0.32
CA TYR A 130 13.71 30.55 -0.32
C TYR A 130 13.11 31.69 0.47
N TYR A 131 12.68 32.74 -0.22
CA TYR A 131 12.03 33.89 0.40
C TYR A 131 10.56 33.89 0.02
N TRP A 132 9.72 33.48 0.96
CA TRP A 132 8.28 33.37 0.75
C TRP A 132 7.52 34.27 1.73
N PRO A 133 6.48 34.98 1.27
CA PRO A 133 5.62 35.77 2.14
C PRO A 133 4.90 34.89 3.17
N GLU A 134 4.59 35.48 4.32
CA GLU A 134 3.82 34.81 5.36
C GLU A 134 2.39 34.51 4.89
N GLY A 135 1.92 33.29 5.14
CA GLY A 135 0.55 32.87 4.83
C GLY A 135 0.26 32.61 3.35
N GLU A 136 1.21 32.83 2.43
CA GLU A 136 1.07 32.39 1.04
C GLU A 136 1.21 30.87 0.94
N VAL A 137 0.34 30.25 0.16
CA VAL A 137 0.39 28.80 -0.07
C VAL A 137 1.30 28.52 -1.26
N HIS A 138 2.36 27.78 -1.00
CA HIS A 138 3.35 27.35 -1.98
C HIS A 138 3.22 25.85 -2.24
N LYS A 139 3.60 25.41 -3.44
CA LYS A 139 3.46 24.03 -3.90
C LYS A 139 4.83 23.41 -4.19
N LEU A 140 5.24 22.48 -3.36
CA LEU A 140 6.42 21.65 -3.56
C LEU A 140 6.04 20.39 -4.34
N MET A 141 6.73 20.14 -5.45
CA MET A 141 6.54 19.02 -6.36
C MET A 141 7.69 18.04 -6.19
N PHE A 142 7.40 16.75 -6.17
CA PHE A 142 8.41 15.70 -6.34
C PHE A 142 8.01 14.84 -7.52
N TRP A 143 8.91 14.68 -8.46
CA TRP A 143 8.77 13.72 -9.55
C TRP A 143 9.41 12.41 -9.17
N ALA A 144 9.00 11.36 -9.88
CA ALA A 144 9.61 10.06 -9.80
C ALA A 144 11.13 10.19 -9.92
N GLY A 145 11.85 9.93 -8.83
CA GLY A 145 13.30 9.92 -8.78
C GLY A 145 13.86 8.67 -9.46
N GLY A 146 15.00 8.21 -8.98
CA GLY A 146 15.42 6.84 -9.26
C GLY A 146 14.31 5.85 -8.93
N CYS A 147 14.14 4.81 -9.73
CA CYS A 147 13.20 3.76 -9.36
C CYS A 147 13.64 3.08 -8.06
N GLU A 148 12.66 2.53 -7.34
CA GLU A 148 12.81 2.00 -5.99
C GLU A 148 13.34 3.02 -4.95
N PHE A 149 13.28 4.32 -5.25
CA PHE A 149 13.55 5.39 -4.29
C PHE A 149 12.41 5.53 -3.27
N ALA A 150 12.77 5.73 -2.00
CA ALA A 150 11.85 5.93 -0.90
C ALA A 150 12.05 7.30 -0.24
N LEU A 151 10.97 8.07 -0.10
CA LEU A 151 10.93 9.35 0.62
C LEU A 151 10.21 9.20 1.97
N ASP A 152 10.93 9.46 3.05
CA ASP A 152 10.41 9.45 4.42
C ASP A 152 9.94 10.86 4.84
N ARG A 153 10.82 11.84 5.02
CA ARG A 153 10.42 13.10 5.67
C ARG A 153 10.58 14.30 4.77
N ILE A 154 9.73 15.30 4.99
CA ILE A 154 9.90 16.66 4.47
C ILE A 154 9.84 17.59 5.67
N ALA A 155 10.86 18.42 5.81
CA ALA A 155 10.96 19.45 6.83
C ALA A 155 11.34 20.77 6.19
N ILE A 156 10.65 21.83 6.58
CA ILE A 156 10.87 23.19 6.14
C ILE A 156 11.24 24.00 7.37
N THR A 157 12.39 24.67 7.31
CA THR A 157 12.91 25.44 8.44
C THR A 157 13.57 26.73 7.99
N SER A 158 13.56 27.75 8.84
CA SER A 158 14.40 28.93 8.65
C SER A 158 15.82 28.76 9.20
N ASN A 159 16.17 27.58 9.71
CA ASN A 159 17.52 27.31 10.22
C ASN A 159 18.48 26.99 9.06
N PRO A 160 19.48 27.84 8.80
CA PRO A 160 20.43 27.62 7.70
C PRO A 160 21.49 26.57 8.01
N ASN A 161 21.64 26.19 9.28
CA ASN A 161 22.68 25.29 9.72
C ASN A 161 22.37 23.84 9.34
N GLY A 162 23.41 23.03 9.18
CA GLY A 162 23.31 21.62 8.82
C GLY A 162 24.08 21.29 7.54
N SER A 163 24.24 20.01 7.30
CA SER A 163 24.81 19.47 6.06
C SER A 163 24.03 18.23 5.65
N ASP A 164 24.25 17.76 4.44
CA ASP A 164 23.73 16.45 4.02
C ASP A 164 24.14 15.35 5.01
N GLY A 165 23.20 14.46 5.31
CA GLY A 165 23.29 13.45 6.36
C GLY A 165 23.08 13.97 7.79
N ASN A 166 23.27 15.27 8.04
CA ASN A 166 23.21 15.88 9.36
C ASN A 166 22.40 17.20 9.34
N PRO A 167 21.06 17.11 9.28
CA PRO A 167 20.21 18.29 9.23
C PRO A 167 20.26 19.03 10.58
N PRO A 168 19.81 20.30 10.65
CA PRO A 168 19.85 21.07 11.88
C PRO A 168 19.12 20.35 13.03
N GLY A 169 19.60 20.55 14.27
CA GLY A 169 19.09 19.88 15.49
C GLY A 169 17.57 19.76 15.61
N PRO A 170 16.78 20.83 15.35
CA PRO A 170 15.32 20.78 15.37
C PRO A 170 14.67 19.84 14.33
N ILE A 171 15.39 19.53 13.24
CA ILE A 171 15.00 18.55 12.20
C ILE A 171 15.52 17.15 12.55
N SER A 172 16.76 17.03 13.06
CA SER A 172 17.36 15.74 13.42
C SER A 172 16.74 15.10 14.66
N TRP A 173 16.07 15.90 15.51
CA TRP A 173 15.38 15.38 16.70
C TRP A 173 13.98 14.85 16.35
N ASN A 174 13.81 13.57 16.63
CA ASN A 174 12.62 12.70 16.56
C ASN A 174 11.27 13.35 16.93
N GLY A 175 10.78 14.24 16.07
CA GLY A 175 9.44 14.83 16.18
C GLY A 175 9.33 16.34 15.97
N GLY A 176 10.32 16.99 15.33
CA GLY A 176 10.14 18.36 14.82
C GLY A 176 9.62 19.34 15.87
N LYS A 177 10.23 19.35 17.06
CA LYS A 177 9.85 20.30 18.11
C LYS A 177 10.73 21.54 18.04
N GLY A 178 10.28 22.52 17.25
CA GLY A 178 10.78 23.89 17.23
C GLY A 178 9.70 24.81 16.65
N ALA A 179 9.60 26.05 17.16
CA ALA A 179 8.61 27.02 16.69
C ALA A 179 8.76 27.40 15.21
N ASP A 180 9.92 27.10 14.62
CA ASP A 180 10.33 27.48 13.26
C ASP A 180 10.54 26.29 12.32
N VAL A 181 9.93 25.14 12.64
CA VAL A 181 10.00 23.93 11.81
C VAL A 181 8.58 23.53 11.43
N TRP A 182 8.27 23.67 10.15
CA TRP A 182 7.13 22.96 9.55
C TRP A 182 7.63 21.59 9.12
N ALA A 183 7.08 20.53 9.70
CA ALA A 183 7.37 19.17 9.28
C ALA A 183 6.08 18.50 8.85
N ASN A 184 6.16 17.51 7.96
CA ASN A 184 5.02 16.71 7.54
C ASN A 184 4.38 15.85 8.66
N GLY A 185 4.64 16.16 9.95
CA GLY A 185 3.98 15.56 11.11
C GLY A 185 4.52 14.19 11.54
N ARG A 186 5.59 13.68 10.92
CA ARG A 186 6.18 12.38 11.30
C ARG A 186 6.90 12.50 12.64
N THR A 187 6.21 12.14 13.73
CA THR A 187 6.79 12.08 15.06
C THR A 187 7.80 10.94 15.13
N GLY A 188 8.91 11.18 15.84
CA GLY A 188 9.73 10.09 16.34
C GLY A 188 10.40 9.26 15.27
N TRP A 189 9.75 8.19 14.83
CA TRP A 189 10.30 7.15 13.97
C TRP A 189 9.29 6.74 12.91
N ALA A 190 9.77 6.03 11.90
CA ALA A 190 8.91 5.46 10.89
C ALA A 190 7.89 4.41 11.40
N CYS A 191 7.92 4.09 12.69
CA CYS A 191 6.99 3.15 13.34
C CYS A 191 6.09 3.86 14.36
N ASP A 192 6.01 5.19 14.33
CA ASP A 192 5.11 5.95 15.20
C ASP A 192 3.65 5.72 14.78
N ARG A 193 2.75 5.50 15.74
CA ARG A 193 1.32 5.23 15.47
C ARG A 193 0.59 6.46 14.89
N CYS A 194 1.14 7.66 15.04
CA CYS A 194 0.68 8.89 14.36
C CYS A 194 1.42 9.16 13.04
N ASP A 195 2.26 8.25 12.54
CA ASP A 195 2.86 8.38 11.21
C ASP A 195 1.77 8.27 10.14
N SER A 196 1.84 9.15 9.13
CA SER A 196 0.82 9.26 8.10
C SER A 196 0.67 8.01 7.22
N ARG A 197 1.64 7.08 7.20
CA ARG A 197 1.51 5.74 6.60
C ARG A 197 0.50 4.82 7.31
N PHE A 198 0.27 5.07 8.61
CA PHE A 198 -0.71 4.31 9.41
C PHE A 198 -2.04 5.06 9.55
N ALA A 199 -2.19 6.18 8.83
CA ALA A 199 -3.45 6.92 8.67
C ALA A 199 -4.12 7.34 9.98
N GLY A 200 -3.35 8.01 10.86
CA GLY A 200 -3.84 8.57 12.13
C GLY A 200 -5.25 9.19 12.06
N TYR A 201 -6.03 8.99 13.11
CA TYR A 201 -7.47 9.30 13.17
C TYR A 201 -7.77 10.36 14.25
N PRO A 202 -8.56 11.41 13.94
CA PRO A 202 -9.11 12.31 14.95
C PRO A 202 -10.47 11.77 15.44
N GLY A 203 -10.46 11.02 16.53
CA GLY A 203 -11.69 10.73 17.28
C GLY A 203 -12.01 11.87 18.24
N ARG A 204 -13.17 12.51 18.08
CA ARG A 204 -13.70 13.55 18.99
C ARG A 204 -13.85 13.03 20.41
N VAL A 205 -13.42 13.84 21.39
CA VAL A 205 -13.58 13.60 22.84
C VAL A 205 -14.91 14.17 23.36
N ASP A 206 -15.76 14.67 22.46
CA ASP A 206 -16.75 15.68 22.81
C ASP A 206 -18.12 15.11 23.24
N GLU A 207 -18.38 13.81 23.15
CA GLU A 207 -19.76 13.26 23.33
C GLU A 207 -19.92 12.09 24.31
N LEU A 208 -19.00 11.85 25.25
CA LEU A 208 -19.18 10.79 26.26
C LEU A 208 -19.03 11.30 27.69
N SER A 209 -20.19 11.52 28.33
CA SER A 209 -20.37 12.05 29.68
C SER A 209 -20.10 11.04 30.82
N SER A 210 -19.11 10.14 30.68
CA SER A 210 -18.74 9.22 31.78
C SER A 210 -17.24 8.88 31.83
N PRO A 211 -16.52 9.15 32.94
CA PRO A 211 -15.05 9.02 33.01
C PRO A 211 -14.50 7.58 33.18
N SER A 212 -15.32 6.53 33.08
CA SER A 212 -14.91 5.18 33.51
C SER A 212 -14.81 4.11 32.41
N GLN A 213 -14.84 4.49 31.13
CA GLN A 213 -14.54 3.57 30.02
C GLN A 213 -13.67 4.29 28.98
N VAL A 214 -12.40 4.53 29.34
CA VAL A 214 -11.38 4.90 28.36
C VAL A 214 -10.81 3.59 27.80
N VAL A 215 -11.23 3.23 26.58
CA VAL A 215 -10.50 2.24 25.79
C VAL A 215 -9.36 3.03 25.12
N ASP A 216 -8.19 3.00 25.75
CA ASP A 216 -6.93 3.62 25.30
C ASP A 216 -6.38 2.94 24.03
N TYR A 217 -7.10 3.01 22.90
CA TYR A 217 -6.65 2.34 21.67
C TYR A 217 -6.68 3.18 20.40
N TYR A 218 -6.72 4.51 20.51
CA TYR A 218 -6.61 5.39 19.35
C TYR A 218 -5.63 6.53 19.66
N PRO A 219 -4.52 6.69 18.91
CA PRO A 219 -3.63 7.80 19.11
C PRO A 219 -4.33 9.09 18.63
N ILE A 220 -4.50 10.02 19.56
CA ILE A 220 -5.02 11.36 19.31
C ILE A 220 -3.91 12.19 18.62
N CYS A 221 -4.02 12.39 17.30
CA CYS A 221 -2.97 13.01 16.47
C CYS A 221 -3.27 14.50 16.17
N ASP A 222 -3.22 15.36 17.19
CA ASP A 222 -3.79 16.73 17.17
C ASP A 222 -2.85 17.84 16.65
N ARG A 223 -1.90 17.54 15.76
CA ARG A 223 -0.95 18.58 15.27
C ARG A 223 -0.91 18.65 13.75
N GLY A 224 -1.71 19.56 13.19
CA GLY A 224 -1.65 19.98 11.78
C GLY A 224 -3.04 20.32 11.23
N ALA A 225 -3.07 21.01 10.09
CA ALA A 225 -4.32 21.42 9.42
C ALA A 225 -5.15 20.25 8.85
N ASN A 226 -4.62 19.01 8.84
CA ASN A 226 -5.31 17.84 8.32
C ASN A 226 -5.02 16.58 9.18
N PRO A 227 -5.89 16.28 10.17
CA PRO A 227 -5.69 15.18 11.12
C PRO A 227 -6.14 13.81 10.61
N ASP A 228 -6.92 13.72 9.53
CA ASP A 228 -7.26 12.46 8.83
C ASP A 228 -6.44 12.37 7.54
N ARG A 229 -5.59 11.34 7.44
CA ARG A 229 -4.67 11.15 6.31
C ARG A 229 -4.91 9.86 5.52
N ARG A 230 -6.08 9.23 5.70
CA ARG A 230 -6.48 8.00 4.97
C ARG A 230 -6.59 8.19 3.45
N GLN A 231 -6.84 9.42 2.99
CA GLN A 231 -6.96 9.78 1.58
C GLN A 231 -5.76 10.60 1.08
N ASP A 232 -4.63 10.55 1.79
CA ASP A 232 -3.45 11.34 1.46
C ASP A 232 -2.74 10.76 0.21
N LYS A 233 -2.68 11.58 -0.84
CA LYS A 233 -2.10 11.25 -2.15
C LYS A 233 -0.60 10.90 -2.10
N ILE A 234 0.08 11.18 -0.99
CA ILE A 234 1.48 10.78 -0.73
C ILE A 234 1.71 9.25 -0.69
N TYR A 235 0.65 8.46 -0.49
CA TYR A 235 0.68 6.99 -0.38
C TYR A 235 -0.19 6.31 -1.45
N ASP A 236 -0.50 7.02 -2.54
CA ASP A 236 -1.28 6.47 -3.64
C ASP A 236 -0.51 5.46 -4.51
N ASP A 237 0.77 5.25 -4.22
CA ASP A 237 1.69 4.34 -4.88
C ASP A 237 1.92 3.02 -4.09
N GLU A 238 1.49 2.92 -2.82
CA GLU A 238 1.50 1.69 -1.99
C GLU A 238 0.31 0.76 -2.28
N GLN A 239 -0.25 0.84 -3.49
CA GLN A 239 -1.70 0.88 -3.63
C GLN A 239 -2.48 -0.42 -3.88
N PRO A 240 -1.94 -1.56 -4.36
CA PRO A 240 -2.76 -2.76 -4.46
C PRO A 240 -3.15 -3.27 -3.07
N ILE A 241 -2.17 -3.52 -2.18
CA ILE A 241 -2.47 -4.14 -0.89
C ILE A 241 -3.14 -3.18 0.08
N ARG A 242 -2.75 -1.89 0.12
CA ARG A 242 -3.40 -0.92 1.03
C ARG A 242 -4.83 -0.66 0.62
N ALA A 243 -5.10 -0.43 -0.65
CA ALA A 243 -6.47 -0.22 -1.10
C ALA A 243 -7.31 -1.49 -0.95
N SER A 244 -6.72 -2.66 -1.18
CA SER A 244 -7.40 -3.94 -0.91
C SER A 244 -7.76 -4.10 0.56
N VAL A 245 -6.83 -3.77 1.46
CA VAL A 245 -7.05 -3.80 2.90
C VAL A 245 -8.13 -2.80 3.32
N GLU A 246 -8.11 -1.56 2.84
CA GLU A 246 -9.14 -0.58 3.16
C GLU A 246 -10.51 -0.94 2.58
N ALA A 247 -10.57 -1.43 1.34
CA ALA A 247 -11.80 -1.90 0.73
C ALA A 247 -12.37 -3.13 1.46
N ALA A 248 -11.51 -4.06 1.88
CA ALA A 248 -11.93 -5.20 2.71
C ALA A 248 -12.46 -4.75 4.06
N LYS A 249 -11.83 -3.76 4.73
CA LYS A 249 -12.36 -3.18 5.99
C LYS A 249 -13.74 -2.54 5.79
N MET A 250 -13.92 -1.79 4.70
CA MET A 250 -15.21 -1.21 4.36
C MET A 250 -16.26 -2.31 4.16
N PHE A 251 -15.94 -3.37 3.41
CA PHE A 251 -16.82 -4.52 3.25
C PHE A 251 -17.22 -5.14 4.59
N VAL A 252 -16.24 -5.37 5.48
CA VAL A 252 -16.49 -5.95 6.81
C VAL A 252 -17.37 -5.06 7.69
N ARG A 253 -17.11 -3.75 7.71
CA ARG A 253 -17.80 -2.80 8.60
C ARG A 253 -19.19 -2.41 8.13
N GLU A 254 -19.34 -2.19 6.83
CA GLU A 254 -20.54 -1.56 6.27
C GLU A 254 -21.55 -2.57 5.74
N LEU A 255 -21.10 -3.77 5.36
CA LEU A 255 -21.94 -4.74 4.65
C LEU A 255 -22.23 -6.00 5.46
N LEU A 256 -21.39 -6.38 6.43
CA LEU A 256 -21.65 -7.56 7.25
C LEU A 256 -22.42 -7.22 8.52
N ASP A 257 -23.40 -8.03 8.87
CA ASP A 257 -24.05 -7.99 10.19
C ASP A 257 -23.45 -9.09 11.08
N PRO A 258 -22.65 -8.75 12.11
CA PRO A 258 -21.98 -9.74 12.97
C PRO A 258 -22.95 -10.69 13.71
N ARG A 259 -24.25 -10.35 13.77
CA ARG A 259 -25.28 -11.23 14.36
C ARG A 259 -25.64 -12.41 13.47
N TYR A 260 -25.51 -12.27 12.15
CA TYR A 260 -25.94 -13.26 11.16
C TYR A 260 -24.77 -13.81 10.35
N ASP A 261 -23.79 -12.95 10.06
CA ASP A 261 -22.63 -13.23 9.25
C ASP A 261 -21.41 -13.58 10.11
N GLN A 262 -20.53 -14.40 9.54
CA GLN A 262 -19.22 -14.67 10.13
C GLN A 262 -18.16 -14.41 9.08
N ILE A 263 -17.07 -13.78 9.51
CA ILE A 263 -15.93 -13.49 8.68
C ILE A 263 -14.65 -13.92 9.38
N GLY A 264 -13.75 -14.50 8.59
CA GLY A 264 -12.39 -14.83 8.96
C GLY A 264 -11.44 -14.19 7.96
N TYR A 265 -10.16 -14.17 8.28
CA TYR A 265 -9.15 -13.54 7.47
C TYR A 265 -7.92 -14.44 7.34
N VAL A 266 -7.54 -14.68 6.09
CA VAL A 266 -6.33 -15.42 5.71
C VAL A 266 -5.45 -14.47 4.92
N ARG A 267 -4.17 -14.45 5.26
CA ARG A 267 -3.16 -13.72 4.49
C ARG A 267 -2.12 -14.70 3.96
N TYR A 268 -1.56 -14.40 2.80
CA TYR A 268 -0.58 -15.26 2.16
C TYR A 268 0.52 -14.43 1.49
N SER A 269 1.70 -15.04 1.44
CA SER A 269 2.91 -14.55 0.79
C SER A 269 3.68 -15.76 0.25
N SER A 270 4.94 -16.00 0.68
CA SER A 270 5.60 -17.29 0.50
C SER A 270 4.92 -18.40 1.31
N ASN A 271 4.38 -18.06 2.49
CA ASN A 271 3.56 -18.94 3.31
C ASN A 271 2.16 -18.34 3.44
N SER A 272 1.18 -19.18 3.76
CA SER A 272 -0.16 -18.74 4.14
C SER A 272 -0.37 -18.94 5.64
N GLU A 273 -1.24 -18.12 6.23
CA GLU A 273 -1.68 -18.31 7.60
C GLU A 273 -3.13 -17.82 7.81
N ILE A 274 -3.83 -18.52 8.70
CA ILE A 274 -5.10 -18.08 9.26
C ILE A 274 -4.82 -16.98 10.29
N ALA A 275 -4.82 -15.73 9.84
CA ALA A 275 -4.62 -14.57 10.71
C ALA A 275 -5.81 -14.37 11.66
N SER A 276 -7.03 -14.64 11.19
CA SER A 276 -8.23 -14.55 12.01
C SER A 276 -9.22 -15.66 11.70
N GLU A 277 -9.59 -16.43 12.72
CA GLU A 277 -10.66 -17.44 12.65
C GLU A 277 -12.06 -16.81 12.70
N LEU A 278 -13.09 -17.58 12.31
CA LEU A 278 -14.49 -17.16 12.45
C LEU A 278 -14.85 -17.01 13.95
N GLN A 279 -15.24 -15.80 14.38
CA GLN A 279 -15.42 -15.49 15.81
C GLN A 279 -16.84 -15.61 16.34
N CYS A 280 -17.85 -15.31 15.52
CA CYS A 280 -19.14 -14.89 16.05
C CYS A 280 -20.08 -16.06 16.34
N VAL A 281 -21.01 -16.33 15.44
CA VAL A 281 -22.15 -17.24 15.67
C VAL A 281 -21.75 -18.60 16.26
N ARG A 282 -20.71 -19.26 15.75
CA ARG A 282 -20.33 -20.61 16.23
C ARG A 282 -19.35 -20.62 17.40
N ARG A 283 -18.48 -19.61 17.52
CA ARG A 283 -17.41 -19.59 18.55
C ARG A 283 -17.85 -18.85 19.81
N LEU A 284 -18.42 -17.65 19.68
CA LEU A 284 -18.85 -16.82 20.81
C LEU A 284 -20.37 -16.87 21.03
N GLY A 285 -21.14 -17.15 19.99
CA GLY A 285 -22.60 -17.01 19.98
C GLY A 285 -23.04 -15.61 19.55
N SER A 286 -24.24 -15.51 18.96
CA SER A 286 -24.77 -14.27 18.37
C SER A 286 -24.82 -13.10 19.36
N ASP A 287 -25.16 -13.38 20.62
CA ASP A 287 -25.38 -12.34 21.63
C ASP A 287 -24.07 -11.75 22.18
N LEU A 288 -22.96 -12.46 22.01
CA LEU A 288 -21.62 -12.04 22.45
C LEU A 288 -20.76 -11.51 21.29
N CYS A 289 -21.24 -11.60 20.05
CA CYS A 289 -20.58 -11.01 18.91
C CYS A 289 -21.00 -9.54 18.73
N THR A 290 -20.15 -8.65 19.24
CA THR A 290 -20.27 -7.20 19.04
C THR A 290 -19.33 -6.73 17.94
N ASP A 291 -19.55 -5.55 17.38
CA ASP A 291 -18.62 -4.91 16.43
C ASP A 291 -17.18 -4.87 16.96
N GLN A 292 -16.99 -4.67 18.28
CA GLN A 292 -15.68 -4.68 18.92
C GLN A 292 -14.93 -6.02 18.74
N VAL A 293 -15.63 -7.15 18.67
CA VAL A 293 -15.00 -8.45 18.42
C VAL A 293 -14.42 -8.49 17.01
N ILE A 294 -15.18 -8.02 16.02
CA ILE A 294 -14.73 -7.93 14.62
C ILE A 294 -13.57 -6.94 14.48
N GLU A 295 -13.66 -5.79 15.16
CA GLU A 295 -12.59 -4.78 15.20
C GLU A 295 -11.28 -5.35 15.78
N ASN A 296 -11.35 -6.04 16.91
CA ASN A 296 -10.18 -6.60 17.60
C ASN A 296 -9.62 -7.87 16.95
N THR A 297 -10.28 -8.41 15.93
CA THR A 297 -9.86 -9.65 15.27
C THR A 297 -9.59 -9.39 13.79
N VAL A 298 -10.60 -9.49 12.94
CA VAL A 298 -10.45 -9.37 11.49
C VAL A 298 -9.91 -8.00 11.08
N ILE A 299 -10.45 -6.91 11.63
CA ILE A 299 -9.98 -5.57 11.25
C ILE A 299 -8.57 -5.28 11.76
N SER A 300 -8.23 -5.73 12.98
CA SER A 300 -6.86 -5.62 13.51
C SER A 300 -5.86 -6.34 12.61
N GLU A 301 -6.15 -7.58 12.20
CA GLU A 301 -5.25 -8.32 11.30
C GLU A 301 -5.16 -7.68 9.91
N LEU A 302 -6.27 -7.15 9.38
CA LEU A 302 -6.26 -6.36 8.15
C LEU A 302 -5.37 -5.10 8.30
N ASN A 303 -5.39 -4.42 9.45
CA ASN A 303 -4.51 -3.28 9.73
C ASN A 303 -3.02 -3.68 9.74
N ASP A 304 -2.71 -4.92 10.13
CA ASP A 304 -1.35 -5.43 10.26
C ASP A 304 -0.82 -6.12 8.99
N THR A 305 -1.67 -6.37 8.01
CA THR A 305 -1.27 -6.95 6.72
C THR A 305 -0.26 -6.08 5.98
N ARG A 306 0.82 -6.70 5.52
CA ARG A 306 1.89 -6.08 4.71
C ARG A 306 2.19 -6.96 3.50
N ALA A 307 2.60 -6.34 2.39
CA ALA A 307 3.06 -7.06 1.22
C ALA A 307 4.55 -7.44 1.40
N GLY A 308 4.90 -8.63 0.93
CA GLY A 308 6.28 -9.11 0.89
C GLY A 308 6.33 -10.61 0.62
N GLY A 309 7.45 -11.10 0.09
CA GLY A 309 7.65 -12.51 -0.22
C GLY A 309 7.08 -12.92 -1.59
N SER A 310 6.82 -14.22 -1.73
CA SER A 310 6.27 -14.84 -2.94
C SER A 310 4.73 -14.79 -2.96
N THR A 311 4.09 -15.44 -3.93
CA THR A 311 2.64 -15.41 -4.14
C THR A 311 2.05 -16.83 -4.06
N ASN A 312 1.76 -17.30 -2.85
CA ASN A 312 1.19 -18.62 -2.55
C ASN A 312 -0.35 -18.59 -2.48
N ILE A 313 -1.00 -18.31 -3.63
CA ILE A 313 -2.47 -18.23 -3.72
C ILE A 313 -3.12 -19.54 -3.25
N ALA A 314 -2.56 -20.68 -3.65
CA ALA A 314 -3.05 -22.00 -3.28
C ALA A 314 -3.03 -22.25 -1.77
N GLY A 315 -1.98 -21.80 -1.06
CA GLY A 315 -1.94 -21.83 0.40
C GLY A 315 -3.02 -20.98 1.04
N GLY A 316 -3.23 -19.76 0.53
CA GLY A 316 -4.33 -18.90 0.98
C GLY A 316 -5.70 -19.55 0.81
N MET A 317 -5.93 -20.25 -0.30
CA MET A 317 -7.18 -21.00 -0.52
C MET A 317 -7.30 -22.20 0.41
N LEU A 318 -6.23 -22.97 0.62
CA LEU A 318 -6.20 -24.08 1.57
C LEU A 318 -6.61 -23.63 2.98
N ASP A 319 -5.98 -22.57 3.48
CA ASP A 319 -6.28 -22.04 4.81
C ASP A 319 -7.68 -21.42 4.86
N GLY A 320 -8.14 -20.80 3.77
CA GLY A 320 -9.53 -20.32 3.67
C GLY A 320 -10.56 -21.46 3.76
N LEU A 321 -10.27 -22.61 3.16
CA LEU A 321 -11.12 -23.81 3.29
C LEU A 321 -11.13 -24.36 4.71
N GLN A 322 -9.99 -24.28 5.41
CA GLN A 322 -9.92 -24.65 6.82
C GLN A 322 -10.77 -23.72 7.69
N VAL A 323 -10.67 -22.40 7.52
CA VAL A 323 -11.49 -21.42 8.25
C VAL A 323 -12.99 -21.69 8.06
N LEU A 324 -13.41 -22.00 6.82
CA LEU A 324 -14.80 -22.32 6.49
C LEU A 324 -15.23 -23.74 6.89
N SER A 325 -14.30 -24.58 7.35
CA SER A 325 -14.57 -25.98 7.69
C SER A 325 -15.46 -26.10 8.92
N THR A 326 -16.32 -27.13 8.90
CA THR A 326 -17.15 -27.47 10.05
C THR A 326 -16.46 -28.41 11.06
N GLN A 327 -15.26 -28.89 10.73
CA GLN A 327 -14.50 -29.86 11.51
C GLN A 327 -14.00 -29.27 12.86
N PRO A 328 -13.68 -30.11 13.86
CA PRO A 328 -13.10 -29.65 15.12
C PRO A 328 -11.85 -28.80 14.90
N GLY A 329 -11.75 -27.67 15.61
CA GLY A 329 -10.67 -26.69 15.44
C GLY A 329 -11.06 -25.47 14.62
N HIS A 330 -12.13 -25.56 13.83
CA HIS A 330 -12.66 -24.48 13.01
C HIS A 330 -14.14 -24.22 13.29
N TYR A 331 -14.64 -23.06 12.84
CA TYR A 331 -15.92 -22.53 13.26
C TYR A 331 -16.89 -22.25 12.09
N GLY A 332 -16.69 -22.91 10.95
CA GLY A 332 -17.62 -22.90 9.82
C GLY A 332 -19.02 -23.39 10.20
N ARG A 333 -20.08 -22.97 9.49
CA ARG A 333 -21.46 -23.31 9.85
C ARG A 333 -22.04 -24.32 8.87
N PRO A 334 -22.45 -25.54 9.31
CA PRO A 334 -22.94 -26.57 8.40
C PRO A 334 -24.13 -26.15 7.51
N GLY A 335 -24.98 -25.24 7.99
CA GLY A 335 -26.15 -24.75 7.26
C GLY A 335 -26.00 -23.33 6.70
N ALA A 336 -24.78 -22.78 6.67
CA ALA A 336 -24.53 -21.49 6.03
C ALA A 336 -23.92 -21.70 4.64
N THR A 337 -24.14 -20.76 3.75
CA THR A 337 -23.39 -20.70 2.49
C THR A 337 -21.96 -20.28 2.80
N HIS A 338 -21.00 -21.08 2.35
CA HIS A 338 -19.58 -20.77 2.50
C HIS A 338 -19.10 -19.98 1.28
N VAL A 339 -18.55 -18.80 1.54
CA VAL A 339 -18.03 -17.91 0.51
C VAL A 339 -16.59 -17.57 0.83
N MET A 340 -15.74 -17.61 -0.20
CA MET A 340 -14.36 -17.16 -0.14
C MET A 340 -14.15 -16.04 -1.17
N ILE A 341 -13.52 -14.95 -0.76
CA ILE A 341 -13.09 -13.88 -1.66
C ILE A 341 -11.56 -13.91 -1.70
N VAL A 342 -11.01 -14.26 -2.86
CA VAL A 342 -9.56 -14.30 -3.10
C VAL A 342 -9.15 -13.02 -3.80
N MET A 343 -8.22 -12.28 -3.21
CA MET A 343 -7.64 -11.07 -3.81
C MET A 343 -6.17 -11.31 -4.14
N THR A 344 -5.71 -10.93 -5.33
CA THR A 344 -4.30 -11.04 -5.75
C THR A 344 -3.91 -9.96 -6.75
N ASP A 345 -2.69 -9.46 -6.69
CA ASP A 345 -2.09 -8.54 -7.67
C ASP A 345 -1.04 -9.22 -8.57
N GLY A 346 -0.72 -10.50 -8.29
CA GLY A 346 0.36 -11.22 -8.93
C GLY A 346 0.00 -12.62 -9.40
N ARG A 347 1.00 -13.30 -9.97
CA ARG A 347 0.90 -14.67 -10.48
C ARG A 347 1.36 -15.67 -9.42
N ALA A 348 0.66 -16.79 -9.31
CA ALA A 348 1.05 -17.86 -8.41
C ALA A 348 2.46 -18.36 -8.76
N ASN A 349 3.38 -18.32 -7.79
CA ASN A 349 4.77 -18.75 -7.97
C ASN A 349 5.29 -19.59 -6.79
N GLN A 350 4.41 -19.93 -5.85
CA GLN A 350 4.72 -20.71 -4.66
C GLN A 350 3.59 -21.73 -4.41
N VAL A 351 3.97 -22.90 -3.89
CA VAL A 351 3.05 -24.01 -3.58
C VAL A 351 2.97 -24.24 -2.06
N PRO A 352 1.82 -24.65 -1.52
CA PRO A 352 1.68 -25.00 -0.11
C PRO A 352 2.19 -26.42 0.21
N ASN A 353 2.11 -27.34 -0.74
CA ASN A 353 2.55 -28.73 -0.61
C ASN A 353 2.75 -29.37 -2.00
N SER A 354 3.24 -30.62 -2.01
CA SER A 354 3.48 -31.36 -3.25
C SER A 354 2.28 -32.14 -3.78
N GLU A 355 1.23 -32.32 -2.98
CA GLU A 355 0.06 -33.10 -3.37
C GLU A 355 -0.74 -32.39 -4.47
N CYS A 356 -0.88 -31.07 -4.35
CA CYS A 356 -1.76 -30.27 -5.20
C CYS A 356 -1.34 -30.17 -6.68
N TYR A 357 -0.10 -30.49 -7.06
CA TYR A 357 0.35 -30.54 -8.45
C TYR A 357 0.66 -31.96 -8.94
N SER A 358 0.33 -32.99 -8.15
CA SER A 358 0.58 -34.40 -8.49
C SER A 358 -0.60 -35.08 -9.20
N ASP A 359 -1.79 -34.45 -9.21
CA ASP A 359 -2.99 -34.96 -9.87
C ASP A 359 -3.08 -34.46 -11.33
N PRO A 360 -2.80 -35.32 -12.33
CA PRO A 360 -2.82 -34.92 -13.74
C PRO A 360 -4.23 -34.52 -14.23
N ALA A 361 -5.30 -34.91 -13.51
CA ALA A 361 -6.66 -34.52 -13.88
C ALA A 361 -7.02 -33.08 -13.47
N ARG A 362 -6.18 -32.43 -12.65
CA ARG A 362 -6.43 -31.09 -12.09
C ARG A 362 -5.34 -30.07 -12.45
N GLN A 363 -4.57 -30.34 -13.50
CA GLN A 363 -3.55 -29.42 -13.97
C GLN A 363 -4.15 -28.24 -14.73
N TRP A 364 -3.54 -27.08 -14.54
CA TRP A 364 -3.85 -25.88 -15.28
C TRP A 364 -3.25 -25.95 -16.68
N VAL A 365 -4.01 -25.46 -17.65
CA VAL A 365 -3.53 -25.26 -19.02
C VAL A 365 -3.75 -23.79 -19.34
N ASN A 366 -2.67 -23.11 -19.72
CA ASN A 366 -2.71 -21.70 -20.07
C ASN A 366 -3.58 -21.50 -21.33
N SER A 367 -4.02 -20.26 -21.56
CA SER A 367 -4.86 -19.91 -22.71
C SER A 367 -4.21 -20.18 -24.07
N ASP A 368 -2.88 -20.25 -24.13
CA ASP A 368 -2.11 -20.63 -25.33
C ASP A 368 -1.96 -22.16 -25.52
N GLY A 369 -2.53 -22.97 -24.62
CA GLY A 369 -2.45 -24.43 -24.63
C GLY A 369 -1.18 -25.01 -24.00
N SER A 370 -0.28 -24.16 -23.47
CA SER A 370 0.90 -24.63 -22.73
C SER A 370 0.51 -25.13 -21.33
N ALA A 371 1.31 -26.04 -20.79
CA ALA A 371 1.14 -26.52 -19.43
C ALA A 371 1.37 -25.38 -18.41
N GLY A 372 0.53 -25.33 -17.38
CA GLY A 372 0.73 -24.45 -16.24
C GLY A 372 1.97 -24.80 -15.42
N THR A 373 2.33 -23.91 -14.51
CA THR A 373 3.32 -24.17 -13.47
C THR A 373 2.69 -24.97 -12.33
N ASN A 374 3.53 -25.66 -11.53
CA ASN A 374 3.06 -26.35 -10.31
C ASN A 374 2.26 -25.44 -9.37
N ALA A 375 2.59 -24.15 -9.30
CA ALA A 375 1.85 -23.19 -8.49
C ALA A 375 0.45 -22.93 -9.03
N GLN A 376 0.29 -22.81 -10.36
CA GLN A 376 -1.02 -22.68 -11.00
C GLN A 376 -1.84 -23.96 -10.89
N ASP A 377 -1.22 -25.13 -11.03
CA ASP A 377 -1.86 -26.43 -10.81
C ASP A 377 -2.46 -26.52 -9.40
N CYS A 378 -1.70 -26.09 -8.39
CA CYS A 378 -2.18 -26.09 -7.01
C CYS A 378 -3.35 -25.13 -6.78
N VAL A 379 -3.41 -24.00 -7.48
CA VAL A 379 -4.56 -23.08 -7.40
C VAL A 379 -5.83 -23.76 -7.93
N ILE A 380 -5.72 -24.45 -9.07
CA ILE A 380 -6.85 -25.21 -9.64
C ILE A 380 -7.24 -26.37 -8.73
N TYR A 381 -6.28 -27.08 -8.16
CA TYR A 381 -6.55 -28.15 -7.20
C TYR A 381 -7.41 -27.66 -6.03
N TYR A 382 -7.06 -26.51 -5.41
CA TYR A 382 -7.86 -25.98 -4.30
C TYR A 382 -9.18 -25.33 -4.75
N ALA A 383 -9.31 -24.90 -6.00
CA ALA A 383 -10.61 -24.54 -6.57
C ALA A 383 -11.54 -25.77 -6.69
N TYR A 384 -11.00 -26.93 -7.06
CA TYR A 384 -11.75 -28.20 -7.03
C TYR A 384 -12.16 -28.58 -5.61
N GLU A 385 -11.26 -28.45 -4.64
CA GLU A 385 -11.60 -28.71 -3.24
C GLU A 385 -12.66 -27.74 -2.72
N ALA A 386 -12.58 -26.44 -3.06
CA ALA A 386 -13.61 -25.47 -2.74
C ALA A 386 -14.98 -25.86 -3.30
N ARG A 387 -15.03 -26.21 -4.59
CA ARG A 387 -16.26 -26.69 -5.23
C ARG A 387 -16.83 -27.93 -4.54
N ASN A 388 -15.98 -28.91 -4.24
CA ASN A 388 -16.40 -30.16 -3.60
C ASN A 388 -16.90 -29.95 -2.16
N ASN A 389 -16.44 -28.89 -1.49
CA ASN A 389 -16.90 -28.47 -0.16
C ASN A 389 -18.05 -27.44 -0.22
N ASN A 390 -18.68 -27.22 -1.39
CA ASN A 390 -19.75 -26.24 -1.62
C ASN A 390 -19.35 -24.81 -1.20
N VAL A 391 -18.10 -24.44 -1.43
CA VAL A 391 -17.58 -23.09 -1.21
C VAL A 391 -17.58 -22.34 -2.54
N VAL A 392 -18.29 -21.20 -2.58
CA VAL A 392 -18.27 -20.30 -3.74
C VAL A 392 -17.06 -19.38 -3.62
N VAL A 393 -16.21 -19.35 -4.65
CA VAL A 393 -15.00 -18.52 -4.67
C VAL A 393 -15.21 -17.34 -5.63
N TYR A 394 -15.21 -16.13 -5.08
CA TYR A 394 -15.09 -14.91 -5.86
C TYR A 394 -13.62 -14.52 -5.93
N THR A 395 -13.18 -14.02 -7.09
CA THR A 395 -11.79 -13.60 -7.27
C THR A 395 -11.73 -12.13 -7.68
N ILE A 396 -10.81 -11.39 -7.08
CA ILE A 396 -10.51 -10.01 -7.41
C ILE A 396 -9.04 -9.91 -7.78
N THR A 397 -8.74 -9.54 -9.02
CA THR A 397 -7.38 -9.21 -9.42
C THR A 397 -7.14 -7.71 -9.34
N LEU A 398 -5.90 -7.33 -9.03
CA LEU A 398 -5.49 -5.93 -8.86
C LEU A 398 -4.39 -5.60 -9.86
N GLY A 399 -4.60 -4.54 -10.64
CA GLY A 399 -3.64 -4.12 -11.65
C GLY A 399 -3.45 -5.13 -12.79
N SER A 400 -2.51 -4.85 -13.68
CA SER A 400 -2.32 -5.62 -14.91
C SER A 400 -1.42 -6.86 -14.79
N GLY A 401 -0.77 -7.06 -13.64
CA GLY A 401 0.24 -8.12 -13.43
C GLY A 401 -0.34 -9.48 -12.99
N ALA A 402 -1.59 -9.50 -12.55
CA ALA A 402 -2.25 -10.70 -12.05
C ALA A 402 -2.60 -11.71 -13.16
N ASP A 403 -2.78 -12.97 -12.79
CA ASP A 403 -3.19 -14.03 -13.71
C ASP A 403 -4.73 -14.05 -13.86
N PHE A 404 -5.25 -13.24 -14.78
CA PHE A 404 -6.70 -13.08 -14.98
C PHE A 404 -7.39 -14.38 -15.42
N ASP A 405 -6.78 -15.11 -16.36
CA ASP A 405 -7.36 -16.34 -16.91
C ASP A 405 -7.49 -17.40 -15.83
N LEU A 406 -6.44 -17.57 -15.01
CA LEU A 406 -6.46 -18.49 -13.87
C LEU A 406 -7.52 -18.09 -12.84
N MET A 407 -7.58 -16.82 -12.45
CA MET A 407 -8.54 -16.34 -11.45
C MET A 407 -9.99 -16.40 -11.93
N GLN A 408 -10.22 -16.19 -13.23
CA GLN A 408 -11.51 -16.39 -13.87
C GLN A 408 -11.92 -17.87 -13.87
N ALA A 409 -10.99 -18.78 -14.14
CA ALA A 409 -11.24 -20.21 -14.09
C ALA A 409 -11.60 -20.69 -12.67
N VAL A 410 -10.88 -20.20 -11.64
CA VAL A 410 -11.19 -20.48 -10.23
C VAL A 410 -12.62 -20.05 -9.88
N ALA A 411 -12.99 -18.82 -10.23
CA ALA A 411 -14.33 -18.31 -9.96
C ALA A 411 -15.41 -19.13 -10.69
N ASN A 412 -15.23 -19.40 -11.98
CA ASN A 412 -16.18 -20.18 -12.79
C ASN A 412 -16.37 -21.59 -12.24
N MET A 413 -15.29 -22.23 -11.78
CA MET A 413 -15.34 -23.61 -11.27
C MET A 413 -16.24 -23.77 -10.04
N THR A 414 -16.31 -22.73 -9.21
CA THR A 414 -17.06 -22.73 -7.95
C THR A 414 -18.40 -22.00 -8.08
N GLY A 415 -18.74 -21.52 -9.28
CA GLY A 415 -19.94 -20.73 -9.55
C GLY A 415 -19.87 -19.29 -9.02
N GLY A 416 -18.68 -18.80 -8.64
CA GLY A 416 -18.46 -17.41 -8.28
C GLY A 416 -18.24 -16.53 -9.49
N VAL A 417 -17.71 -15.33 -9.25
CA VAL A 417 -17.46 -14.32 -10.28
C VAL A 417 -16.08 -13.72 -10.06
N HIS A 418 -15.37 -13.50 -11.18
CA HIS A 418 -14.10 -12.81 -11.21
C HIS A 418 -14.29 -11.34 -11.59
N ARG A 419 -13.56 -10.45 -10.93
CA ARG A 419 -13.49 -9.02 -11.27
C ARG A 419 -12.04 -8.57 -11.28
N ASN A 420 -11.70 -7.72 -12.24
CA ASN A 420 -10.42 -7.05 -12.26
C ASN A 420 -10.59 -5.58 -11.84
N ALA A 421 -9.77 -5.15 -10.89
CA ALA A 421 -9.62 -3.77 -10.47
C ALA A 421 -8.31 -3.23 -11.06
N ASP A 422 -8.39 -2.63 -12.26
CA ASP A 422 -7.24 -1.96 -12.88
C ASP A 422 -6.68 -0.85 -11.97
N ARG A 423 -7.54 -0.27 -11.13
CA ARG A 423 -7.17 0.70 -10.11
C ARG A 423 -7.92 0.46 -8.79
N PRO A 424 -7.28 0.77 -7.66
CA PRO A 424 -7.86 0.77 -6.31
C PRO A 424 -9.26 1.36 -6.15
N GLU A 425 -9.58 2.45 -6.84
CA GLU A 425 -10.86 3.14 -6.66
C GLU A 425 -12.06 2.31 -7.13
N MET A 426 -11.82 1.24 -7.91
CA MET A 426 -12.85 0.32 -8.36
C MET A 426 -13.27 -0.70 -7.28
N LEU A 427 -12.41 -0.91 -6.27
CA LEU A 427 -12.63 -1.96 -5.26
C LEU A 427 -13.92 -1.82 -4.48
N PRO A 428 -14.33 -0.63 -3.97
CA PRO A 428 -15.59 -0.50 -3.25
C PRO A 428 -16.80 -0.94 -4.08
N ALA A 429 -16.86 -0.57 -5.37
CA ALA A 429 -17.95 -0.95 -6.26
C ALA A 429 -17.96 -2.47 -6.55
N ILE A 430 -16.77 -3.07 -6.72
CA ILE A 430 -16.63 -4.52 -6.88
C ILE A 430 -17.14 -5.25 -5.63
N PHE A 431 -16.71 -4.83 -4.43
CA PHE A 431 -17.17 -5.44 -3.19
C PHE A 431 -18.69 -5.34 -2.99
N GLU A 432 -19.30 -4.20 -3.33
CA GLU A 432 -20.75 -4.03 -3.26
C GLU A 432 -21.48 -4.96 -4.25
N GLU A 433 -20.94 -5.12 -5.47
CA GLU A 433 -21.47 -6.07 -6.46
C GLU A 433 -21.39 -7.51 -5.94
N LEU A 434 -20.21 -7.91 -5.45
CA LEU A 434 -19.99 -9.25 -4.91
C LEU A 434 -20.93 -9.53 -3.74
N TYR A 435 -21.11 -8.56 -2.83
CA TYR A 435 -22.06 -8.66 -1.73
C TYR A 435 -23.49 -8.93 -2.22
N LYS A 436 -23.98 -8.16 -3.21
CA LYS A 436 -25.32 -8.38 -3.79
C LYS A 436 -25.46 -9.77 -4.40
N LEU A 437 -24.42 -10.26 -5.08
CA LEU A 437 -24.42 -11.62 -5.64
C LEU A 437 -24.43 -12.71 -4.57
N MET A 438 -23.76 -12.49 -3.44
CA MET A 438 -23.81 -13.40 -2.30
C MET A 438 -25.23 -13.49 -1.72
N PHE A 439 -25.91 -12.35 -1.56
CA PHE A 439 -27.27 -12.30 -1.02
C PHE A 439 -28.32 -12.88 -1.96
N LEU A 440 -28.22 -12.63 -3.27
CA LEU A 440 -29.14 -13.25 -4.24
C LEU A 440 -29.10 -14.78 -4.17
N LYS A 441 -27.93 -15.36 -3.92
CA LYS A 441 -27.75 -16.81 -3.74
C LYS A 441 -28.23 -17.36 -2.40
N LEU A 442 -28.59 -16.51 -1.43
CA LEU A 442 -29.11 -16.92 -0.12
C LEU A 442 -30.64 -16.96 -0.07
N VAL A 443 -31.32 -16.40 -1.08
CA VAL A 443 -32.79 -16.27 -1.12
C VAL A 443 -33.44 -17.26 -2.11
N GLU A 444 -32.65 -17.92 -2.94
CA GLU A 444 -33.05 -19.10 -3.73
C GLU A 444 -32.72 -20.40 -2.98
#